data_AF-B6G8Z5-F1
#
_entry.id   AF-B6G8Z5-F1
#
_cell.length_a   1.000
_cell.length_b   1.000
_cell.length_c   1.000
_cell.angle_alpha   90.00
_cell.angle_beta   90.00
_cell.angle_gamma   90.00
#
_symmetry.space_group_name_H-M   'P 1'
#
loop_
_entity.id
_entity.type
_entity.pdbx_description
1 polymer ?
#
loop_
_entity_poly.entity_id
_entity_poly.type
_entity_poly.pdbx_seq_one_letter_code
_entity_poly.pdbx_strand_id
1 'polypeptide(L)' 'IDGLLDAVMGELGCDAPAVMTGDGATQVAALIEHEAVVDETLTLRGLHLIWRANRGSRAR' A
#
# COMPACT_ATOMS: atom_id res chain seq x y z
N ILE A 1 -14.82 -0.96 0.81
CA ILE A 1 -13.47 -0.41 0.59
C ILE A 1 -13.61 1.00 0.04
N ASP A 2 -14.46 1.19 -0.96
CA ASP A 2 -14.77 2.52 -1.52
C ASP A 2 -15.17 3.55 -0.47
N GLY A 3 -16.17 3.28 0.38
CA GLY A 3 -16.55 4.26 1.42
C GLY A 3 -15.44 4.62 2.42
N LEU A 4 -14.41 3.77 2.59
CA LEU A 4 -13.23 4.10 3.39
C LEU A 4 -12.25 4.98 2.59
N LEU A 5 -12.07 4.68 1.30
CA LEU A 5 -11.27 5.51 0.39
C LEU A 5 -11.89 6.90 0.26
N ASP A 6 -13.22 7.00 0.10
CA ASP A 6 -13.96 8.26 0.07
C ASP A 6 -13.70 9.10 1.32
N ALA A 7 -13.78 8.49 2.51
CA ALA A 7 -13.55 9.17 3.77
C ALA A 7 -12.11 9.68 3.88
N VAL A 8 -11.13 8.84 3.53
CA VAL A 8 -9.70 9.19 3.56
C VAL A 8 -9.38 10.31 2.57
N MET A 9 -9.87 10.22 1.33
CA MET A 9 -9.65 11.24 0.29
C MET A 9 -10.37 12.54 0.63
N GLY A 10 -11.57 12.46 1.22
CA GLY A 10 -12.30 13.61 1.74
C GLY A 10 -11.55 14.35 2.84
N GLU A 11 -10.88 13.63 3.74
CA GLU A 11 -10.03 14.22 4.78
C GLU A 11 -8.70 14.78 4.21
N LEU A 12 -8.09 14.08 3.24
CA LEU A 12 -6.88 14.55 2.54
C LEU A 12 -7.16 15.79 1.68
N GLY A 13 -8.40 15.96 1.20
CA GLY A 13 -8.79 17.01 0.27
C GLY A 13 -8.29 16.76 -1.16
N CYS A 14 -7.83 15.55 -1.47
CA CYS A 14 -7.38 15.15 -2.80
C CYS A 14 -7.47 13.63 -3.01
N ASP A 15 -7.48 13.25 -4.28
CA ASP A 15 -7.32 11.84 -4.68
C ASP A 15 -5.88 11.40 -4.41
N ALA A 16 -5.74 10.23 -3.80
CA ALA A 16 -4.46 9.61 -3.50
C ALA A 16 -4.36 8.23 -4.17
N PRO A 17 -3.18 7.84 -4.70
CA PRO A 17 -3.00 6.51 -5.26
C PRO A 17 -3.27 5.42 -4.20
N ALA A 18 -4.23 4.54 -4.48
CA ALA A 18 -4.48 3.36 -3.66
C ALA A 18 -3.60 2.20 -4.14
N VAL A 19 -2.89 1.55 -3.21
CA VAL A 19 -2.09 0.35 -3.49
C VAL A 19 -2.62 -0.80 -2.65
N MET A 20 -2.88 -1.95 -3.30
CA MET A 20 -3.33 -3.17 -2.65
C MET A 20 -2.25 -4.24 -2.70
N THR A 21 -2.07 -4.96 -1.59
CA THR A 21 -1.12 -6.08 -1.45
C THR A 21 -1.78 -7.20 -0.65
N GLY A 22 -1.23 -8.41 -0.78
CA GLY A 22 -1.70 -9.59 -0.06
C GLY A 22 -2.66 -10.43 -0.89
N ASP A 23 -3.00 -11.60 -0.36
CA ASP A 23 -3.87 -12.54 -1.04
C ASP A 23 -5.25 -11.93 -1.31
N GLY A 24 -5.76 -12.11 -2.53
CA GLY A 24 -7.06 -11.56 -2.92
C GLY A 24 -6.99 -10.13 -3.49
N ALA A 25 -5.84 -9.45 -3.46
CA ALA A 25 -5.73 -8.05 -3.89
C ALA A 25 -6.22 -7.82 -5.33
N THR A 26 -5.88 -8.70 -6.26
CA THR A 26 -6.35 -8.63 -7.65
C THR A 26 -7.87 -8.78 -7.77
N GLN A 27 -8.46 -9.71 -7.03
CA GLN A 27 -9.91 -9.95 -7.04
C GLN A 27 -10.67 -8.77 -6.44
N VAL A 28 -10.13 -8.20 -5.36
CA VAL A 28 -10.73 -7.04 -4.69
C VAL A 28 -10.59 -5.78 -5.54
N ALA A 29 -9.43 -5.54 -6.16
CA ALA A 29 -9.22 -4.40 -7.05
C ALA A 29 -10.19 -4.38 -8.23
N ALA A 30 -10.61 -5.54 -8.73
CA ALA A 30 -11.60 -5.65 -9.81
C ALA A 30 -13.04 -5.33 -9.39
N LEU A 31 -13.32 -5.19 -8.08
CA LEU A 31 -14.68 -5.01 -7.54
C LEU A 31 -14.93 -3.61 -6.99
N ILE A 32 -13.90 -2.79 -6.85
CA ILE A 32 -14.01 -1.44 -6.28
C ILE A 32 -14.16 -0.38 -7.37
N GLU A 33 -14.75 0.76 -7.02
CA GLU A 33 -14.94 1.90 -7.92
C GLU A 33 -13.65 2.72 -8.06
N HIS A 34 -12.84 2.77 -7.00
CA HIS A 34 -11.59 3.50 -7.00
C HIS A 34 -10.49 2.77 -7.79
N GLU A 35 -9.66 3.53 -8.51
CA GLU A 35 -8.47 2.97 -9.14
C GLU A 35 -7.48 2.51 -8.07
N ALA A 36 -7.02 1.26 -8.18
CA ALA A 36 -6.02 0.70 -7.28
C ALA A 36 -4.95 -0.08 -8.05
N VAL A 37 -3.70 0.11 -7.63
CA VAL A 37 -2.56 -0.66 -8.14
C VAL A 37 -2.32 -1.86 -7.25
N VAL A 38 -2.28 -3.05 -7.84
CA VAL A 38 -1.91 -4.27 -7.12
C VAL A 38 -0.38 -4.41 -7.10
N ASP A 39 0.16 -4.62 -5.90
CA ASP A 39 1.58 -4.86 -5.69
C ASP A 39 1.79 -6.04 -4.74
N GLU A 40 2.14 -7.19 -5.31
CA GLU A 40 2.31 -8.44 -4.57
C GLU A 40 3.53 -8.46 -3.64
N THR A 41 4.49 -7.56 -3.84
CA THR A 41 5.78 -7.60 -3.13
C THR A 41 6.01 -6.39 -2.24
N LEU A 42 5.02 -5.52 -2.07
CA LEU A 42 5.11 -4.27 -1.31
C LEU A 42 5.73 -4.48 0.08
N THR A 43 5.18 -5.42 0.84
CA THR A 43 5.67 -5.75 2.19
C THR A 43 7.11 -6.27 2.17
N LEU A 44 7.44 -7.17 1.24
CA LEU A 44 8.78 -7.76 1.15
C LEU A 44 9.84 -6.71 0.77
N ARG A 45 9.50 -5.78 -0.14
CA ARG A 45 10.39 -4.66 -0.47
C ARG A 45 10.56 -3.73 0.72
N GLY A 46 9.49 -3.43 1.47
CA GLY A 46 9.57 -2.66 2.71
C GLY A 46 10.49 -3.31 3.75
N LEU A 47 10.35 -4.62 3.98
CA LEU A 47 11.21 -5.37 4.89
C LEU A 47 12.67 -5.36 4.43
N HIS A 48 12.93 -5.50 3.13
CA HIS A 48 14.27 -5.41 2.57
C HIS A 48 14.90 -4.03 2.81
N LEU A 49 14.13 -2.94 2.61
CA LEU A 49 14.59 -1.57 2.88
C LEU A 49 14.91 -1.37 4.37
N ILE A 50 14.03 -1.81 5.26
CA ILE A 50 14.24 -1.73 6.71
C ILE A 50 15.49 -2.50 7.13
N TRP A 51 15.65 -3.73 6.63
CA TRP A 51 16.84 -4.54 6.91
C TRP A 51 18.12 -3.85 6.45
N ARG A 52 18.14 -3.27 5.23
CA ARG A 52 19.30 -2.52 4.71
C ARG A 52 19.63 -1.32 5.58
N ALA A 53 18.63 -0.55 5.99
CA ALA A 53 18.81 0.62 6.85
C ALA A 53 19.42 0.21 8.21
N ASN A 54 18.89 -0.84 8.83
CA ASN A 54 19.33 -1.29 10.15
C ASN A 54 20.70 -1.99 10.14
N ARG A 55 21.15 -2.49 8.99
CA ARG A 55 22.48 -3.12 8.86
C ARG A 55 23.64 -2.14 9.10
N GLY A 56 23.45 -0.86 8.75
CA GLY A 56 24.44 0.21 8.99
C GLY A 56 24.37 0.82 10.39
N SER A 57 23.22 0.68 11.08
CA SER A 57 22.98 1.20 12.43
C SER A 57 23.54 0.29 13.53
N ARG A 58 23.70 -1.01 13.25
CA ARG A 58 24.15 -2.04 14.21
C ARG A 58 25.68 -2.13 14.36
N ALA A 59 26.42 -1.32 13.61
CA ALA A 59 27.89 -1.26 13.63
C ALA A 59 28.43 -0.02 14.39
N ARG A 60 27.58 0.68 15.16
CA ARG A 60 27.97 1.75 16.08
C ARG A 60 27.57 1.40 17.50
#